data_AF-A0A1W2EAD0-F1
#
_entry.id   AF-A0A1W2EAD0-F1
#
_cell.length_a   1.000
_cell.length_b   1.000
_cell.length_c   1.000
_cell.angle_alpha   90.00
_cell.angle_beta   90.00
_cell.angle_gamma   90.00
#
_symmetry.space_group_name_H-M   'P 1'
#
loop_
_entity.id
_entity.type
_entity.pdbx_description
1 polymer ?
#
loop_
_entity_poly.entity_id
_entity_poly.type
_entity_poly.pdbx_seq_one_letter_code
_entity_poly.pdbx_strand_id
1 'polypeptide(L)'
;MLAKLKALLKSDTTADITAAMATIDLTALRAALEAANAERTKLLLAGSDAEIRRAEAEIEACRLALDRGEAIRAELETRLAQAKEREAEAGIRAEHAEITAKRDAIVARIKTEYPKAAATIISIIEDDRGLAAALSKINDRAYAGDLSKYGLGLIKTPSDFVWGDQYLPNVFFDGHTSLLPTDSTPAVGIAARMPRNY
;
A
#
# COMPACT_ATOMS: atom_id res chain seq x y z
N MET A 1 -40.45 16.28 -15.66
CA MET A 1 -39.81 15.14 -14.97
C MET A 1 -38.70 14.49 -15.82
N LEU A 2 -39.00 14.05 -17.05
CA LEU A 2 -38.07 13.36 -17.96
C LEU A 2 -36.77 14.12 -18.31
N ALA A 3 -36.84 15.45 -18.48
CA ALA A 3 -35.66 16.28 -18.74
C ALA A 3 -34.71 16.40 -17.53
N LYS A 4 -35.26 16.48 -16.31
CA LYS A 4 -34.49 16.45 -15.06
C LYS A 4 -33.82 15.09 -14.89
N LEU A 5 -34.55 14.01 -15.17
CA LEU A 5 -34.04 12.64 -15.11
C LEU A 5 -32.93 12.36 -16.14
N LYS A 6 -33.05 12.86 -17.37
CA LYS A 6 -31.96 12.78 -18.37
C LYS A 6 -30.75 13.64 -18.00
N ALA A 7 -30.95 14.76 -17.31
CA ALA A 7 -29.84 15.59 -16.83
C ALA A 7 -29.06 14.89 -15.70
N LEU A 8 -29.75 14.12 -14.85
CA LEU A 8 -29.13 13.31 -13.80
C LEU A 8 -28.25 12.16 -14.34
N LEU A 9 -28.51 11.68 -15.56
CA LEU A 9 -27.71 10.65 -16.24
C LEU A 9 -26.39 11.18 -16.84
N LYS A 10 -26.03 12.45 -16.62
CA LYS A 10 -24.81 13.06 -17.16
C LYS A 10 -23.62 13.11 -16.18
N SER A 11 -23.82 12.79 -14.91
CA SER A 11 -22.71 12.74 -13.95
C SER A 11 -22.14 11.34 -13.78
N ASP A 12 -20.83 11.27 -13.57
CA ASP A 12 -20.05 10.05 -13.44
C ASP A 12 -19.47 9.84 -12.03
N THR A 13 -19.71 10.75 -11.07
CA THR A 13 -19.21 10.59 -9.70
C THR A 13 -20.17 9.76 -8.85
N THR A 14 -19.65 8.97 -7.90
CA THR A 14 -20.50 8.20 -6.98
C THR A 14 -21.45 9.08 -6.18
N ALA A 15 -21.00 10.28 -5.77
CA ALA A 15 -21.82 11.25 -5.04
C ALA A 15 -23.01 11.75 -5.87
N ASP A 16 -22.78 12.13 -7.12
CA ASP A 16 -23.84 12.66 -7.98
C ASP A 16 -24.83 11.57 -8.40
N ILE A 17 -24.36 10.35 -8.67
CA ILE A 17 -25.23 9.20 -8.98
C ILE A 17 -26.11 8.85 -7.76
N THR A 18 -25.54 8.88 -6.55
CA THR A 18 -26.31 8.63 -5.32
C THR A 18 -27.36 9.72 -5.10
N ALA A 19 -26.99 10.99 -5.30
CA ALA A 19 -27.94 12.11 -5.20
C ALA A 19 -29.05 12.00 -6.26
N ALA A 20 -28.72 11.61 -7.49
CA ALA A 20 -29.68 11.36 -8.56
C ALA A 20 -30.71 10.29 -8.18
N MET A 21 -30.25 9.14 -7.67
CA MET A 21 -31.12 8.05 -7.24
C MET A 21 -32.09 8.48 -6.13
N ALA A 22 -31.64 9.31 -5.18
CA ALA A 22 -32.48 9.81 -4.10
C ALA A 22 -33.65 10.69 -4.58
N THR A 23 -33.57 11.26 -5.78
CA THR A 23 -34.67 12.04 -6.37
C THR A 23 -35.78 11.18 -6.99
N ILE A 24 -35.55 9.88 -7.21
CA ILE A 24 -36.50 8.96 -7.84
C ILE A 24 -37.35 8.30 -6.75
N ASP A 25 -38.52 8.88 -6.49
CA ASP A 25 -39.49 8.31 -5.55
C ASP A 25 -40.43 7.31 -6.26
N LEU A 26 -39.98 6.06 -6.35
CA LEU A 26 -40.79 4.96 -6.89
C LEU A 26 -42.04 4.70 -6.06
N THR A 27 -42.01 4.98 -4.75
CA THR A 27 -43.16 4.77 -3.87
C THR A 27 -44.27 5.75 -4.21
N ALA A 28 -43.93 7.03 -4.40
CA ALA A 28 -44.88 8.04 -4.84
C ALA A 28 -45.43 7.74 -6.25
N LEU A 29 -44.60 7.25 -7.18
CA LEU A 29 -45.06 6.87 -8.53
C LEU A 29 -46.04 5.69 -8.50
N ARG A 30 -45.78 4.67 -7.67
CA ARG A 30 -46.72 3.55 -7.46
C ARG A 30 -48.01 4.02 -6.82
N ALA A 31 -47.94 4.86 -5.79
CA ALA A 31 -49.11 5.42 -5.13
C ALA A 31 -49.97 6.26 -6.10
N ALA A 32 -49.35 7.01 -7.01
CA ALA A 32 -50.05 7.77 -8.05
C ALA A 32 -50.80 6.85 -9.04
N LEU A 33 -50.17 5.75 -9.47
CA LEU A 33 -50.82 4.76 -10.34
C LEU A 33 -52.02 4.08 -9.64
N GLU A 34 -51.86 3.68 -8.37
CA GLU A 34 -52.96 3.11 -7.58
C GLU A 34 -54.11 4.11 -7.39
N ALA A 35 -53.80 5.38 -7.13
CA ALA A 35 -54.82 6.43 -7.03
C ALA A 35 -55.58 6.63 -8.36
N ALA A 36 -54.88 6.60 -9.50
CA ALA A 36 -55.50 6.71 -10.82
C ALA A 36 -56.41 5.50 -11.13
N ASN A 37 -55.99 4.28 -10.77
CA ASN A 37 -56.82 3.07 -10.89
C ASN A 37 -58.07 3.11 -10.01
N ALA A 38 -57.93 3.57 -8.76
CA ALA A 38 -59.03 3.72 -7.84
C ALA A 38 -60.06 4.75 -8.35
N GLU A 39 -59.57 5.85 -8.95
CA GLU A 39 -60.43 6.88 -9.52
C GLU A 39 -61.20 6.38 -10.75
N ARG A 40 -60.54 5.67 -11.66
CA ARG A 40 -61.23 4.99 -12.79
C ARG A 40 -62.33 4.06 -12.28
N THR A 41 -62.05 3.27 -11.24
CA THR A 41 -63.03 2.33 -10.67
C THR A 41 -64.28 3.04 -10.16
N LYS A 42 -64.14 4.21 -9.52
CA LYS A 42 -65.29 5.01 -9.10
C LYS A 42 -66.09 5.55 -10.29
N LEU A 43 -65.39 6.05 -11.31
CA LEU A 43 -66.01 6.62 -12.52
C LEU A 43 -66.78 5.59 -13.35
N LEU A 44 -66.41 4.30 -13.30
CA LEU A 44 -67.19 3.24 -13.96
C LEU A 44 -68.61 3.07 -13.41
N LEU A 45 -68.87 3.49 -12.17
CA LEU A 45 -70.17 3.34 -11.52
C LEU A 45 -71.09 4.55 -11.71
N ALA A 46 -70.52 5.74 -11.88
CA ALA A 46 -71.29 7.00 -11.83
C ALA A 46 -70.78 8.11 -12.77
N GLY A 47 -69.69 7.87 -13.50
CA GLY A 47 -69.05 8.84 -14.38
C GLY A 47 -69.53 8.75 -15.82
N SER A 48 -69.22 9.80 -16.58
CA SER A 48 -69.43 9.85 -18.03
C SER A 48 -68.30 9.16 -18.81
N ASP A 49 -68.59 8.74 -20.05
CA ASP A 49 -67.60 8.17 -20.96
C ASP A 49 -66.37 9.08 -21.16
N ALA A 50 -66.56 10.40 -21.11
CA ALA A 50 -65.47 11.37 -21.25
C ALA A 50 -64.55 11.35 -20.02
N GLU A 51 -65.11 11.22 -18.81
CA GLU A 51 -64.34 11.14 -17.57
C GLU A 51 -63.58 9.82 -17.46
N ILE A 52 -64.21 8.71 -17.88
CA ILE A 52 -63.55 7.39 -17.92
C ILE A 52 -62.34 7.42 -18.86
N ARG A 53 -62.49 7.96 -20.08
CA ARG A 53 -61.36 8.10 -21.02
C ARG A 53 -60.23 8.96 -20.47
N ARG A 54 -60.56 10.04 -19.75
CA ARG A 54 -59.54 10.88 -19.10
C ARG A 54 -58.78 10.12 -18.02
N ALA A 55 -59.49 9.34 -17.19
CA ALA A 55 -58.87 8.51 -16.16
C ALA A 55 -57.98 7.41 -16.75
N GLU A 56 -58.38 6.80 -17.87
CA GLU A 56 -57.55 5.83 -18.60
C GLU A 56 -56.27 6.46 -19.17
N ALA A 57 -56.35 7.67 -19.71
CA ALA A 57 -55.17 8.41 -20.15
C ALA A 57 -54.21 8.74 -18.98
N GLU A 58 -54.76 9.09 -17.81
CA GLU A 58 -53.97 9.34 -16.60
C GLU A 58 -53.28 8.06 -16.09
N ILE A 59 -53.98 6.92 -16.09
CA ILE A 59 -53.38 5.62 -15.72
C ILE A 59 -52.19 5.30 -16.62
N GLU A 60 -52.33 5.46 -17.93
CA GLU A 60 -51.24 5.18 -18.86
C GLU A 60 -50.06 6.16 -18.65
N ALA A 61 -50.35 7.43 -18.36
CA ALA A 61 -49.31 8.41 -18.00
C ALA A 61 -48.57 8.03 -16.71
N CYS A 62 -49.30 7.61 -15.66
CA CYS A 62 -48.71 7.12 -14.41
C CYS A 62 -47.89 5.85 -14.61
N ARG A 63 -48.38 4.90 -15.42
CA ARG A 63 -47.68 3.66 -15.74
C ARG A 63 -46.35 3.94 -16.45
N LEU A 64 -46.38 4.78 -17.48
CA LEU A 64 -45.17 5.20 -18.19
C LEU A 64 -44.19 5.96 -17.29
N ALA A 65 -44.68 6.74 -16.34
CA ALA A 65 -43.83 7.44 -15.37
C ALA A 65 -43.15 6.45 -14.42
N LEU A 66 -43.87 5.44 -13.93
CA LEU A 66 -43.33 4.37 -13.10
C LEU A 66 -42.29 3.54 -13.85
N ASP A 67 -42.62 3.03 -15.04
CA ASP A 67 -41.72 2.22 -15.88
C ASP A 67 -40.41 2.96 -16.16
N ARG A 68 -40.51 4.26 -16.47
CA ARG A 68 -39.33 5.12 -16.69
C ARG A 68 -38.53 5.30 -15.40
N GLY A 69 -39.20 5.54 -14.27
CA GLY A 69 -38.53 5.67 -12.98
C GLY A 69 -37.75 4.41 -12.61
N GLU A 70 -38.34 3.24 -12.80
CA GLU A 70 -37.70 1.94 -12.54
C GLU A 70 -36.50 1.70 -13.46
N ALA A 71 -36.67 1.96 -14.77
CA ALA A 71 -35.58 1.82 -15.74
C ALA A 71 -34.39 2.73 -15.44
N ILE A 72 -34.67 3.99 -15.06
CA ILE A 72 -33.60 4.95 -14.72
C ILE A 72 -32.90 4.54 -13.43
N ARG A 73 -33.65 4.08 -12.43
CA ARG A 73 -33.05 3.61 -11.18
C ARG A 73 -32.10 2.43 -11.42
N ALA A 74 -32.51 1.44 -12.21
CA ALA A 74 -31.68 0.29 -12.54
C ALA A 74 -30.39 0.68 -13.29
N GLU A 75 -30.49 1.62 -14.23
CA GLU A 75 -29.32 2.18 -14.94
C GLU A 75 -28.37 2.91 -13.96
N LEU A 76 -28.90 3.75 -13.06
CA LEU A 76 -28.09 4.45 -12.07
C LEU A 76 -27.43 3.51 -11.08
N GLU A 77 -28.08 2.42 -10.67
CA GLU A 77 -27.51 1.37 -9.81
C GLU A 77 -26.31 0.70 -10.50
N THR A 78 -26.43 0.40 -11.79
CA THR A 78 -25.35 -0.17 -12.60
C THR A 78 -24.16 0.78 -12.70
N ARG A 79 -24.43 2.06 -12.99
CA ARG A 79 -23.38 3.09 -13.06
C ARG A 79 -22.74 3.37 -11.71
N LEU A 80 -23.49 3.30 -10.61
CA LEU A 80 -22.96 3.49 -9.27
C LEU A 80 -21.94 2.39 -8.95
N ALA A 81 -22.24 1.14 -9.29
CA ALA A 81 -21.30 0.03 -9.11
C ALA A 81 -20.01 0.27 -9.91
N GLN A 82 -20.12 0.64 -11.19
CA GLN A 82 -18.97 0.96 -12.05
C GLN A 82 -18.17 2.16 -11.55
N ALA A 83 -18.83 3.21 -11.05
CA ALA A 83 -18.17 4.38 -10.49
C ALA A 83 -17.39 4.03 -9.22
N LYS A 84 -17.98 3.23 -8.32
CA LYS A 84 -17.30 2.73 -7.11
C LYS A 84 -16.08 1.89 -7.45
N GLU A 85 -16.19 1.00 -8.43
CA GLU A 85 -15.08 0.17 -8.89
C GLU A 85 -13.93 1.03 -9.44
N ARG A 86 -14.24 2.02 -10.29
CA ARG A 86 -13.24 2.96 -10.84
C ARG A 86 -12.55 3.78 -9.74
N GLU A 87 -13.30 4.27 -8.75
CA GLU A 87 -12.73 5.01 -7.61
C GLU A 87 -11.84 4.13 -6.74
N ALA A 88 -12.25 2.90 -6.46
CA ALA A 88 -11.45 1.93 -5.71
C ALA A 88 -10.16 1.56 -6.46
N GLU A 89 -10.26 1.29 -7.76
CA GLU A 89 -9.10 0.99 -8.61
C GLU A 89 -8.13 2.17 -8.66
N ALA A 90 -8.63 3.40 -8.82
CA ALA A 90 -7.80 4.60 -8.80
C ALA A 90 -7.06 4.76 -7.46
N GLY A 91 -7.74 4.49 -6.33
CA GLY A 91 -7.14 4.50 -5.00
C GLY A 91 -6.01 3.47 -4.86
N ILE A 92 -6.27 2.22 -5.24
CA ILE A 92 -5.27 1.14 -5.17
C ILE A 92 -4.05 1.45 -6.06
N ARG A 93 -4.27 1.96 -7.29
CA ARG A 93 -3.17 2.34 -8.19
C ARG A 93 -2.32 3.47 -7.61
N ALA A 94 -2.96 4.46 -6.96
CA ALA A 94 -2.23 5.56 -6.32
C ALA A 94 -1.37 5.06 -5.15
N GLU A 95 -1.93 4.23 -4.26
CA GLU A 95 -1.20 3.62 -3.15
C GLU A 95 -0.02 2.77 -3.65
N HIS A 96 -0.25 1.93 -4.66
CA HIS A 96 0.79 1.12 -5.26
C HIS A 96 1.93 1.97 -5.84
N ALA A 97 1.59 3.06 -6.55
CA ALA A 97 2.57 3.98 -7.11
C ALA A 97 3.42 4.66 -6.02
N GLU A 98 2.79 5.09 -4.92
CA GLU A 98 3.48 5.70 -3.78
C GLU A 98 4.47 4.72 -3.12
N ILE A 99 4.03 3.49 -2.84
CA ILE A 99 4.90 2.46 -2.23
C ILE A 99 6.04 2.08 -3.18
N THR A 100 5.76 1.97 -4.48
CA THR A 100 6.78 1.73 -5.50
C THR A 100 7.85 2.82 -5.49
N ALA A 101 7.45 4.09 -5.45
CA ALA A 101 8.38 5.21 -5.38
C ALA A 101 9.25 5.19 -4.11
N LYS A 102 8.66 4.87 -2.94
CA LYS A 102 9.40 4.72 -1.68
C LYS A 102 10.41 3.57 -1.75
N ARG A 103 10.01 2.42 -2.29
CA ARG A 103 10.90 1.28 -2.51
C ARG A 103 12.09 1.68 -3.39
N ASP A 104 11.82 2.34 -4.52
CA ASP A 104 12.87 2.70 -5.48
C ASP A 104 13.85 3.73 -4.90
N ALA A 105 13.36 4.68 -4.10
CA ALA A 105 14.20 5.60 -3.35
C ALA A 105 15.11 4.88 -2.35
N ILE A 106 14.58 3.91 -1.60
CA ILE A 106 15.37 3.09 -0.67
C ILE A 106 16.41 2.25 -1.42
N VAL A 107 16.03 1.62 -2.53
CA VAL A 107 16.96 0.84 -3.37
C VAL A 107 18.10 1.73 -3.88
N ALA A 108 17.80 2.93 -4.38
CA ALA A 108 18.80 3.88 -4.83
C ALA A 108 19.75 4.29 -3.69
N ARG A 109 19.20 4.51 -2.49
CA ARG A 109 19.97 4.82 -1.28
C ARG A 109 20.88 3.67 -0.89
N ILE A 110 20.37 2.43 -0.85
CA ILE A 110 21.18 1.23 -0.56
C ILE A 110 22.33 1.12 -1.56
N LYS A 111 22.05 1.21 -2.87
CA LYS A 111 23.09 1.14 -3.92
C LYS A 111 24.18 2.20 -3.77
N THR A 112 23.85 3.35 -3.20
CA THR A 112 24.78 4.49 -3.06
C THR A 112 25.55 4.47 -1.73
N GLU A 113 24.85 4.21 -0.63
CA GLU A 113 25.40 4.31 0.73
C GLU A 113 26.05 3.00 1.20
N TYR A 114 25.49 1.85 0.81
CA TYR A 114 25.99 0.55 1.26
C TYR A 114 27.46 0.32 0.89
N PRO A 115 27.93 0.59 -0.36
CA PRO A 115 29.33 0.36 -0.70
C PRO A 115 30.30 1.21 0.10
N LYS A 116 29.92 2.46 0.41
CA LYS A 116 30.74 3.37 1.23
C LYS A 116 30.83 2.86 2.67
N ALA A 117 29.69 2.49 3.25
CA ALA A 117 29.64 1.94 4.60
C ALA A 117 30.42 0.61 4.69
N ALA A 118 30.25 -0.28 3.71
CA ALA A 118 30.97 -1.55 3.64
C ALA A 118 32.48 -1.33 3.52
N ALA A 119 32.95 -0.41 2.67
CA ALA A 119 34.37 -0.10 2.55
C ALA A 119 34.96 0.42 3.87
N THR A 120 34.25 1.30 4.57
CA THR A 120 34.69 1.79 5.90
C THR A 120 34.80 0.65 6.91
N ILE A 121 33.79 -0.22 6.97
CA ILE A 121 33.80 -1.35 7.91
C ILE A 121 34.92 -2.33 7.56
N ILE A 122 35.15 -2.59 6.26
CA ILE A 122 36.24 -3.45 5.79
C ILE A 122 37.60 -2.87 6.18
N SER A 123 37.80 -1.56 6.03
CA SER A 123 39.03 -0.88 6.46
C SER A 123 39.28 -1.09 7.96
N ILE A 124 38.25 -0.94 8.80
CA ILE A 124 38.35 -1.18 10.25
C ILE A 124 38.74 -2.64 10.54
N ILE A 125 38.17 -3.60 9.80
CA ILE A 125 38.50 -5.02 9.92
C ILE A 125 39.96 -5.28 9.53
N GLU A 126 40.44 -4.67 8.45
CA GLU A 126 41.83 -4.82 7.99
C GLU A 126 42.83 -4.23 9.00
N ASP A 127 42.52 -3.07 9.57
CA ASP A 127 43.32 -2.44 10.62
C ASP A 127 43.36 -3.30 11.90
N ASP A 128 42.22 -3.82 12.35
CA ASP A 128 42.15 -4.71 13.53
C ASP A 128 42.95 -6.01 13.31
N ARG A 129 42.86 -6.62 12.12
CA ARG A 129 43.67 -7.79 11.75
C ARG A 129 45.16 -7.47 11.73
N GLY A 130 45.54 -6.34 11.15
CA GLY A 130 46.93 -5.90 11.11
C GLY A 130 47.50 -5.69 12.51
N LEU A 131 46.72 -5.05 13.39
CA LEU A 131 47.09 -4.85 14.79
C LEU A 131 47.15 -6.17 15.56
N ALA A 132 46.15 -7.05 15.42
CA ALA A 132 46.15 -8.37 16.06
C ALA A 132 47.39 -9.20 15.69
N ALA A 133 47.80 -9.19 14.42
CA ALA A 133 49.02 -9.86 13.98
C ALA A 133 50.29 -9.24 14.59
N ALA A 134 50.35 -7.92 14.74
CA ALA A 134 51.46 -7.23 15.39
C ALA A 134 51.50 -7.51 16.90
N LEU A 135 50.34 -7.49 17.57
CA LEU A 135 50.19 -7.80 18.98
C LEU A 135 50.57 -9.24 19.29
N SER A 136 50.17 -10.21 18.44
CA SER A 136 50.60 -11.61 18.59
C SER A 136 52.12 -11.70 18.66
N LYS A 137 52.84 -11.09 17.70
CA LYS A 137 54.31 -11.12 17.68
C LYS A 137 54.96 -10.51 18.92
N ILE A 138 54.40 -9.43 19.46
CA ILE A 138 54.91 -8.78 20.68
C ILE A 138 54.58 -9.62 21.92
N ASN A 139 53.35 -10.13 22.01
CA ASN A 139 52.89 -10.94 23.13
C ASN A 139 53.62 -12.29 23.18
N ASP A 140 53.96 -12.90 22.04
CA ASP A 140 54.79 -14.10 21.98
C ASP A 140 56.18 -13.86 22.62
N ARG A 141 56.78 -12.69 22.38
CA ARG A 141 58.02 -12.27 23.06
C ARG A 141 57.82 -12.03 24.56
N ALA A 142 56.67 -11.49 24.96
CA ALA A 142 56.33 -11.35 26.37
C ALA A 142 56.24 -12.73 27.06
N TYR A 143 55.55 -13.69 26.44
CA TYR A 143 55.43 -15.06 26.93
C TYR A 143 56.76 -15.80 27.00
N ALA A 144 57.67 -15.56 26.04
CA ALA A 144 59.03 -16.07 26.08
C ALA A 144 59.91 -15.45 27.19
N GLY A 145 59.39 -14.46 27.93
CA GLY A 145 60.11 -13.75 28.99
C GLY A 145 61.02 -12.63 28.49
N ASP A 146 61.15 -12.42 27.17
CA ASP A 146 62.07 -11.46 26.56
C ASP A 146 61.77 -9.99 26.94
N LEU A 147 60.50 -9.68 27.20
CA LEU A 147 60.05 -8.32 27.52
C LEU A 147 60.04 -8.02 29.03
N SER A 148 60.13 -9.04 29.87
CA SER A 148 60.12 -8.91 31.33
C SER A 148 61.31 -8.09 31.87
N LYS A 149 62.47 -8.20 31.21
CA LYS A 149 63.68 -7.39 31.52
C LYS A 149 63.52 -5.90 31.27
N TYR A 150 62.48 -5.50 30.55
CA TYR A 150 62.11 -4.10 30.30
C TYR A 150 60.86 -3.66 31.09
N GLY A 151 60.31 -4.52 31.96
CA GLY A 151 59.08 -4.22 32.71
C GLY A 151 57.81 -4.16 31.85
N LEU A 152 57.83 -4.71 30.64
CA LEU A 152 56.71 -4.68 29.69
C LEU A 152 55.91 -5.99 29.76
N GLY A 153 54.57 -5.87 29.82
CA GLY A 153 53.61 -6.99 29.87
C GLY A 153 52.85 -7.20 28.55
N LEU A 154 51.83 -8.06 28.60
CA LEU A 154 50.95 -8.33 27.47
C LEU A 154 50.14 -7.09 27.08
N ILE A 155 49.99 -6.87 25.78
CA ILE A 155 49.14 -5.82 25.24
C ILE A 155 47.80 -6.43 24.83
N LYS A 156 46.70 -5.85 25.33
CA LYS A 156 45.33 -6.24 24.98
C LYS A 156 44.95 -5.80 23.57
N THR A 157 44.10 -6.56 22.91
CA THR A 157 43.57 -6.25 21.57
C THR A 157 42.48 -5.18 21.64
N PRO A 158 42.20 -4.42 20.56
CA PRO A 158 41.05 -3.52 20.53
C PRO A 158 39.72 -4.23 20.81
N SER A 159 39.59 -5.46 20.31
CA SER A 159 38.41 -6.30 20.55
C SER A 159 38.21 -6.61 22.05
N ASP A 160 39.28 -6.72 22.84
CA ASP A 160 39.17 -6.88 24.31
C ASP A 160 38.51 -5.68 24.98
N PHE A 161 38.73 -4.47 24.45
CA PHE A 161 38.16 -3.23 25.00
C PHE A 161 36.75 -2.93 24.49
N VAL A 162 36.42 -3.35 23.26
CA VAL A 162 35.11 -3.06 22.64
C VAL A 162 34.09 -4.16 22.93
N TRP A 163 34.50 -5.43 22.93
CA TRP A 163 33.60 -6.58 23.01
C TRP A 163 33.87 -7.51 24.21
N GLY A 164 35.13 -7.54 24.68
CA GLY A 164 35.62 -8.49 25.68
C GLY A 164 34.98 -8.39 27.07
N ASP A 165 34.56 -7.20 27.49
CA ASP A 165 33.92 -7.00 28.81
C ASP A 165 32.39 -7.18 28.80
N GLN A 166 31.75 -7.11 27.63
CA GLN A 166 30.29 -6.93 27.55
C GLN A 166 29.55 -8.03 26.77
N TYR A 167 30.22 -8.75 25.85
CA TYR A 167 29.53 -9.67 24.94
C TYR A 167 30.12 -11.06 24.77
N LEU A 168 31.44 -11.31 24.95
CA LEU A 168 32.10 -12.64 25.08
C LEU A 168 33.65 -12.44 25.11
N PRO A 169 34.44 -13.24 25.86
CA PRO A 169 35.90 -13.19 25.79
C PRO A 169 36.44 -13.82 24.48
N ASN A 170 37.44 -13.18 23.87
CA ASN A 170 38.28 -13.69 22.76
C ASN A 170 37.61 -13.91 21.39
N VAL A 171 36.74 -13.00 20.93
CA VAL A 171 36.25 -13.03 19.54
C VAL A 171 36.59 -11.71 18.84
N PHE A 172 37.29 -11.79 17.70
CA PHE A 172 37.68 -10.64 16.90
C PHE A 172 36.48 -9.99 16.19
N PHE A 173 36.57 -8.69 15.90
CA PHE A 173 35.52 -7.91 15.24
C PHE A 173 35.06 -8.50 13.89
N ASP A 174 35.97 -9.17 13.17
CA ASP A 174 35.68 -9.81 11.89
C ASP A 174 34.83 -11.09 12.00
N GLY A 175 34.75 -11.70 13.19
CA GLY A 175 33.91 -12.85 13.47
C GLY A 175 32.42 -12.52 13.59
N HIS A 176 32.09 -11.25 13.90
CA HIS A 176 30.72 -10.78 14.11
C HIS A 176 30.15 -9.97 12.94
N THR A 177 30.98 -9.64 11.95
CA THR A 177 30.59 -8.78 10.83
C THR A 177 30.39 -9.60 9.57
N SER A 178 29.20 -9.53 8.97
CA SER A 178 28.89 -10.17 7.69
C SER A 178 28.39 -9.14 6.68
N LEU A 179 29.17 -8.93 5.61
CA LEU A 179 28.88 -7.95 4.56
C LEU A 179 28.83 -8.64 3.20
N LEU A 180 27.79 -8.32 2.43
CA LEU A 180 27.64 -8.74 1.03
C LEU A 180 28.72 -8.06 0.16
N PRO A 181 29.10 -8.69 -0.97
CA PRO A 181 30.07 -8.08 -1.87
C PRO A 181 29.48 -6.83 -2.54
N THR A 182 30.35 -5.93 -2.94
CA THR A 182 30.05 -4.78 -3.81
C THR A 182 30.96 -4.81 -5.02
N ASP A 183 30.75 -3.91 -5.99
CA ASP A 183 31.61 -3.81 -7.17
C ASP A 183 33.09 -3.53 -6.82
N SER A 184 33.33 -2.86 -5.68
CA SER A 184 34.65 -2.45 -5.23
C SER A 184 35.19 -3.25 -4.04
N THR A 185 34.38 -4.08 -3.38
CA THR A 185 34.78 -4.78 -2.15
C THR A 185 34.30 -6.23 -2.12
N PRO A 186 35.15 -7.20 -1.73
CA PRO A 186 34.71 -8.58 -1.53
C PRO A 186 33.74 -8.70 -0.35
N ALA A 187 33.02 -9.81 -0.29
CA ALA A 187 32.19 -10.15 0.86
C ALA A 187 33.04 -10.45 2.11
N VAL A 188 32.49 -10.21 3.30
CA VAL A 188 33.14 -10.48 4.58
C VAL A 188 32.26 -11.35 5.48
N GLY A 189 32.88 -12.20 6.31
CA GLY A 189 32.20 -13.02 7.31
C GLY A 189 31.41 -14.17 6.70
N ILE A 190 30.18 -14.39 7.17
CA ILE A 190 29.29 -15.47 6.71
C ILE A 190 28.92 -15.27 5.23
N ALA A 191 28.72 -14.03 4.79
CA ALA A 191 28.40 -13.69 3.41
C ALA A 191 29.50 -14.13 2.42
N ALA A 192 30.77 -14.19 2.85
CA ALA A 192 31.87 -14.71 2.02
C ALA A 192 31.81 -16.23 1.80
N ARG A 193 31.02 -16.95 2.61
CA ARG A 193 30.86 -18.41 2.57
C ARG A 193 29.57 -18.84 1.87
N MET A 194 28.69 -17.90 1.53
CA MET A 194 27.45 -18.20 0.84
C MET A 194 27.68 -18.37 -0.67
N PRO A 195 27.07 -19.37 -1.33
CA PRO A 195 27.14 -19.52 -2.78
C PRO A 195 26.46 -18.33 -3.48
N ARG A 196 27.07 -17.81 -4.55
CA ARG A 196 26.60 -16.64 -5.33
C ARG A 196 25.28 -16.85 -6.10
N ASN A 197 24.54 -17.93 -5.85
CA ASN A 197 23.38 -18.30 -6.64
C ASN A 197 22.08 -17.80 -5.99
N TYR A 198 21.84 -16.49 -6.01
CA TYR A 198 20.51 -15.89 -5.84
C TYR A 198 20.40 -14.60 -6.64
#